data_AF-A0A0H3ZZI7-F1
#
_entry.id   AF-A0A0H3ZZI7-F1
#
_cell.length_a   1.000
_cell.length_b   1.000
_cell.length_c   1.000
_cell.angle_alpha   90.00
_cell.angle_beta   90.00
_cell.angle_gamma   90.00
#
_symmetry.space_group_name_H-M   'P 1'
#
loop_
_entity.id
_entity.type
_entity.pdbx_description
1 polymer ?
#
loop_
_entity_poly.entity_id
_entity_poly.type
_entity_poly.pdbx_seq_one_letter_code
_entity_poly.pdbx_strand_id
1 'polypeptide(L)' 'MPSMSVRIPEDIEQKLTLLAESTGRTKSWITNQAIQDYLVRELWQINEIKDALHEADSEQFANKDDVQNTFSKWGVNAD' A
#
# COMPACT_ATOMS: atom_id res chain seq x y z
N MET A 1 23.56 11.85 0.86
CA MET A 1 22.19 11.31 0.63
C MET A 1 21.71 11.81 -0.72
N PRO A 2 21.01 10.98 -1.51
CA PRO A 2 20.36 11.47 -2.72
C PRO A 2 19.34 12.55 -2.35
N SER A 3 19.16 13.53 -3.22
CA SER A 3 18.15 14.58 -3.06
C SER A 3 17.39 14.74 -4.37
N MET A 4 16.13 15.14 -4.25
CA MET A 4 15.27 15.44 -5.40
C MET A 4 14.62 16.80 -5.20
N SER A 5 14.45 17.53 -6.30
CA SER A 5 13.67 18.76 -6.33
C SER A 5 12.35 18.48 -7.04
N VAL A 6 11.25 18.81 -6.38
CA VAL A 6 9.89 18.57 -6.88
C VAL A 6 9.15 19.88 -6.87
N ARG A 7 8.46 20.19 -7.97
CA ARG A 7 7.51 21.30 -7.99
C ARG A 7 6.23 20.84 -7.32
N ILE A 8 5.82 21.58 -6.29
CA ILE A 8 4.55 21.36 -5.60
C ILE A 8 3.63 22.57 -5.84
N PRO A 9 2.32 22.35 -5.93
CA PRO A 9 1.34 23.44 -5.90
C PRO A 9 1.45 24.30 -4.64
N GLU A 10 1.08 25.57 -4.73
CA GLU A 10 1.16 26.52 -3.62
C GLU A 10 0.31 26.09 -2.41
N ASP A 11 -0.89 25.54 -2.65
CA ASP A 11 -1.77 25.08 -1.57
C ASP A 11 -1.15 23.92 -0.77
N ILE A 12 -0.36 23.05 -1.42
CA ILE A 12 0.37 21.96 -0.76
C ILE A 12 1.52 22.52 0.07
N GLU A 13 2.25 23.52 -0.44
CA GLU A 13 3.32 24.21 0.29
C GLU A 13 2.78 24.80 1.61
N GLN A 14 1.65 25.50 1.54
CA GLN A 14 1.00 26.11 2.70
C GLN A 14 0.57 25.07 3.74
N LYS A 15 -0.03 23.96 3.30
CA LYS A 15 -0.42 22.85 4.19
C LYS A 15 0.79 22.19 4.85
N LEU A 16 1.89 21.99 4.11
CA LEU A 16 3.13 21.45 4.67
C LEU A 16 3.75 22.38 5.70
N THR A 17 3.73 23.70 5.46
CA THR A 17 4.22 24.70 6.41
C THR A 17 3.41 24.68 7.70
N LEU A 18 2.07 24.70 7.63
CA LEU A 18 1.21 24.64 8.80
C LEU A 18 1.39 23.33 9.60
N LEU A 19 1.53 22.20 8.91
CA LEU A 19 1.76 20.91 9.56
C LEU A 19 3.14 20.85 10.23
N ALA A 20 4.17 21.41 9.60
CA ALA A 20 5.50 21.50 10.17
C ALA A 20 5.50 22.31 11.47
N GLU A 21 4.87 23.49 11.47
CA GLU A 21 4.77 24.37 12.63
C GLU A 21 4.01 23.72 13.78
N SER A 22 2.86 23.12 13.50
CA SER A 22 2.01 22.49 14.52
C SER A 22 2.62 21.23 15.15
N THR A 23 3.49 20.52 14.42
CA THR A 23 4.11 19.26 14.89
C THR A 23 5.55 19.43 15.37
N GLY A 24 6.17 20.59 15.17
CA GLY A 24 7.59 20.82 15.43
C GLY A 24 8.53 20.03 14.51
N ARG A 25 8.03 19.56 13.36
CA ARG A 25 8.78 18.77 12.38
C ARG A 25 9.19 19.64 11.20
N THR A 26 10.25 19.24 10.50
CA THR A 26 10.64 19.93 9.27
C THR A 26 9.79 19.46 8.09
N LYS A 27 9.59 20.33 7.09
CA LYS A 27 8.91 19.96 5.84
C LYS A 27 9.55 18.74 5.18
N SER A 28 10.88 18.66 5.18
CA SER A 28 11.60 17.50 4.65
C SER A 28 11.30 16.20 5.39
N TRP A 29 11.16 16.24 6.72
CA TRP A 29 10.79 15.07 7.52
C TRP A 29 9.38 14.59 7.17
N ILE A 30 8.41 15.52 7.10
CA ILE A 30 7.03 15.22 6.72
C ILE A 30 6.95 14.65 5.30
N THR A 31 7.62 15.28 4.34
CA THR A 31 7.66 14.81 2.94
C THR A 31 8.27 13.42 2.84
N ASN A 32 9.36 13.15 3.56
CA ASN A 32 9.98 11.83 3.56
C ASN A 32 9.05 10.78 4.16
N GLN A 33 8.35 11.09 5.25
CA GLN A 33 7.37 10.18 5.84
C GLN A 33 6.24 9.89 4.85
N ALA A 34 5.66 10.92 4.22
CA ALA A 34 4.59 10.76 3.24
C ALA A 34 5.01 9.90 2.04
N ILE A 35 6.25 10.04 1.56
CA ILE A 35 6.80 9.20 0.48
C ILE A 35 6.95 7.76 0.97
N GLN A 36 7.45 7.52 2.17
CA GLN A 36 7.59 6.17 2.73
C GLN A 36 6.22 5.50 2.87
N ASP A 37 5.24 6.20 3.45
CA ASP A 37 3.88 5.68 3.63
C ASP A 37 3.22 5.36 2.28
N TYR A 38 3.43 6.21 1.27
CA TYR A 38 2.98 5.95 -0.10
C TYR A 38 3.63 4.69 -0.68
N LEU A 39 4.96 4.58 -0.61
CA LEU A 39 5.70 3.44 -1.16
C LEU A 39 5.30 2.12 -0.48
N VAL A 40 5.15 2.10 0.84
CA VAL A 40 4.72 0.89 1.56
C VAL A 40 3.35 0.43 1.05
N ARG A 41 2.40 1.36 0.92
CA ARG A 41 1.04 1.04 0.44
C ARG A 41 1.04 0.50 -0.99
N GLU A 42 1.73 1.16 -1.91
CA GLU A 42 1.69 0.77 -3.33
C GLU A 42 2.53 -0.50 -3.60
N LEU A 43 3.70 -0.63 -2.96
CA LEU A 43 4.61 -1.75 -3.25
C LEU A 43 4.10 -3.08 -2.70
N TRP A 44 3.42 -3.09 -1.55
CA TRP A 44 2.78 -4.30 -1.06
C TRP A 44 1.80 -4.85 -2.10
N GLN A 45 0.90 -4.00 -2.62
CA GLN A 45 -0.11 -4.44 -3.58
C GLN A 45 0.53 -4.95 -4.88
N ILE A 46 1.55 -4.25 -5.38
CA ILE A 46 2.26 -4.67 -6.59
C ILE A 46 2.94 -6.03 -6.39
N ASN A 47 3.53 -6.28 -5.22
CA ASN A 47 4.19 -7.55 -4.93
C ASN A 47 3.17 -8.68 -4.81
N GLU A 48 2.08 -8.49 -4.04
CA GLU A 48 1.02 -9.49 -3.91
C GLU A 48 0.41 -9.89 -5.26
N ILE A 49 0.20 -8.91 -6.15
CA ILE A 49 -0.32 -9.20 -7.50
C ILE A 49 0.68 -10.05 -8.29
N LYS A 50 1.97 -9.74 -8.22
CA LYS A 50 3.00 -10.51 -8.93
C LYS A 50 3.11 -11.92 -8.39
N ASP A 51 3.04 -12.09 -7.07
CA ASP A 51 3.11 -13.40 -6.42
C ASP A 51 1.86 -14.23 -6.77
N ALA A 52 0.67 -13.65 -6.69
CA ALA A 52 -0.58 -14.32 -7.09
C ALA A 52 -0.60 -14.73 -8.57
N LEU A 53 -0.04 -13.90 -9.47
CA LEU A 53 0.13 -14.28 -10.88
C LEU A 53 1.08 -15.48 -11.03
N HIS A 54 2.19 -15.51 -10.28
CA HIS A 54 3.12 -16.63 -10.31
C HIS A 54 2.50 -17.93 -9.79
N GLU A 55 1.73 -17.85 -8.71
CA GLU A 55 0.96 -18.99 -8.16
C GLU A 55 -0.05 -19.51 -9.18
N ALA A 56 -0.80 -18.61 -9.83
CA ALA A 56 -1.78 -18.95 -10.86
C ALA A 56 -1.12 -19.60 -12.09
N ASP A 57 -0.02 -19.05 -12.58
CA ASP A 57 0.76 -19.60 -13.70
C ASP A 57 1.36 -20.98 -13.35
N SER A 58 1.58 -21.24 -12.06
CA SER A 58 2.05 -22.52 -11.52
C SER A 58 0.91 -23.48 -11.15
N GLU A 59 -0.33 -23.16 -11.54
CA GLU A 59 -1.55 -23.92 -11.23
C GLU A 59 -1.80 -24.17 -9.74
N GLN A 60 -1.27 -23.30 -8.86
CA GLN A 60 -1.39 -23.41 -7.41
C GLN A 60 -2.74 -22.88 -6.89
N PHE A 61 -3.83 -23.49 -7.36
CA PHE A 61 -5.18 -23.18 -6.89
C PHE A 61 -5.64 -24.14 -5.80
N ALA A 62 -6.47 -23.65 -4.88
CA ALA A 62 -7.18 -24.52 -3.96
C ALA A 62 -8.13 -25.45 -4.73
N ASN A 63 -8.26 -26.70 -4.27
CA ASN A 63 -9.26 -27.60 -4.82
C ASN A 63 -10.67 -27.25 -4.30
N LYS A 64 -11.70 -27.84 -4.91
CA LYS A 64 -13.10 -27.56 -4.57
C LYS A 64 -13.44 -27.86 -3.11
N ASP A 65 -12.90 -28.95 -2.57
CA ASP A 65 -13.20 -29.38 -1.20
C ASP A 65 -12.61 -28.39 -0.19
N ASP A 66 -11.39 -27.88 -0.43
CA ASP A 66 -10.75 -26.85 0.39
C ASP A 66 -11.55 -25.55 0.41
N VAL A 67 -12.09 -25.16 -0.75
CA VAL A 67 -12.95 -23.99 -0.90
C VAL A 67 -14.25 -24.17 -0.11
N GLN A 68 -14.95 -25.30 -0.29
CA GLN A 68 -16.21 -25.60 0.39
C GLN A 68 -16.03 -25.66 1.92
N ASN A 69 -14.95 -26.30 2.39
CA ASN A 69 -14.60 -26.36 3.80
C ASN A 69 -14.33 -24.98 4.40
N THR A 70 -13.73 -24.07 3.63
CA THR A 70 -13.43 -22.71 4.09
C THR A 70 -14.70 -21.87 4.22
N PHE A 71 -15.59 -21.89 3.22
CA PHE A 71 -16.85 -21.12 3.27
C PHE A 71 -17.84 -21.66 4.30
N SER A 72 -17.87 -22.98 4.52
CA SER A 72 -18.72 -23.61 5.55
C SER A 72 -18.42 -23.10 6.97
N LYS A 73 -17.17 -22.72 7.28
CA LYS A 73 -16.80 -22.12 8.57
C LYS A 73 -17.55 -20.82 8.87
N TRP A 74 -18.00 -20.13 7.83
CA TRP A 74 -18.71 -18.86 7.90
C TRP A 74 -20.21 -18.99 7.57
N GLY A 75 -20.71 -20.23 7.39
CA GLY A 75 -22.11 -20.50 7.04
C GLY A 75 -22.49 -20.07 5.62
N VAL A 76 -21.51 -19.87 4.73
CA VAL A 76 -21.73 -19.52 3.33
C VAL A 76 -21.70 -20.80 2.49
N ASN A 77 -22.70 -21.02 1.63
CA ASN A 77 -22.64 -22.08 0.64
C ASN A 77 -21.84 -21.62 -0.59
N ALA A 78 -20.82 -22.40 -0.98
CA ALA A 78 -19.91 -22.13 -2.10
C ALA A 78 -20.06 -23.12 -3.27
N ASP A 79 -21.22 -23.80 -3.35
CA ASP A 79 -21.61 -24.67 -4.46
C ASP A 79 -21.94 -23.89 -5.76
#